data_AF-A0A1B1YCX4-F1
#
_entry.id   AF-A0A1B1YCX4-F1
#
_cell.length_a   1.000
_cell.length_b   1.000
_cell.length_c   1.000
_cell.angle_alpha   90.00
_cell.angle_beta   90.00
_cell.angle_gamma   90.00
#
_symmetry.space_group_name_H-M   'P 1'
#
loop_
_entity.id
_entity.type
_entity.pdbx_description
1 polymer ?
#
loop_
_entity_poly.entity_id
_entity_poly.type
_entity_poly.pdbx_seq_one_letter_code
_entity_poly.pdbx_strand_id
1 'polypeptide(L)'
;MMKKLLKQNKGFSLVELLVAILIMAVIAATAIMLFGGVLNSSKTRADDETAENIKRAILTYMNLTNDTDLSCLGVDASNPDDLIRKLSCIIKIEKSGEKSEVSFTIPSNAVFKEEDLSAGGEIDGTDIPGKYGPFLDGSKDMKPQAPDKVGWKINVDVKTQVVTVEAVEEEDDAKVTINTGTTEEKEP
;
A
#
# COMPACT_ATOMS: atom_id res chain seq x y z
N MET A 1 55.16 3.35 50.58
CA MET A 1 54.00 4.05 51.19
C MET A 1 52.85 4.00 50.19
N MET A 2 51.94 3.03 50.29
CA MET A 2 50.73 2.97 49.45
C MET A 2 49.50 3.12 50.36
N LYS A 3 48.81 4.25 50.23
CA LYS A 3 47.56 4.52 50.96
C LYS A 3 46.48 3.58 50.43
N LYS A 4 45.92 2.77 51.33
CA LYS A 4 44.75 1.90 51.12
C LYS A 4 43.58 2.72 50.57
N LEU A 5 43.26 2.51 49.29
CA LEU A 5 41.94 2.80 48.71
C LEU A 5 40.99 1.66 49.09
N LEU A 6 40.54 1.62 50.35
CA LEU A 6 39.43 0.74 50.74
C LEU A 6 38.13 1.38 50.25
N LYS A 7 37.81 1.09 48.99
CA LYS A 7 36.61 1.49 48.27
C LYS A 7 35.37 0.93 49.01
N GLN A 8 34.53 1.82 49.54
CA GLN A 8 33.26 1.45 50.17
C GLN A 8 32.28 0.96 49.09
N ASN A 9 32.24 -0.33 48.83
CA ASN A 9 31.16 -0.95 48.07
C ASN A 9 29.99 -1.18 49.04
N LYS A 10 29.14 -0.17 49.25
CA LYS A 10 27.81 -0.42 49.84
C LYS A 10 27.03 -1.24 48.80
N GLY A 11 27.00 -2.55 49.00
CA GLY A 11 26.25 -3.47 48.17
C GLY A 11 24.76 -3.15 48.23
N PHE A 12 24.12 -3.16 47.08
CA PHE A 12 22.68 -2.98 46.92
C PHE A 12 21.93 -4.03 47.74
N SER A 13 20.86 -3.66 48.45
CA SER A 13 20.07 -4.61 49.22
C SER A 13 19.22 -5.47 48.29
N LEU A 14 19.10 -6.78 48.59
CA LEU A 14 18.19 -7.66 47.85
C LEU A 14 16.73 -7.16 47.90
N VAL A 15 16.35 -6.49 48.99
CA VAL A 15 15.02 -5.90 49.15
C VAL A 15 14.81 -4.74 48.19
N GLU A 16 15.82 -3.88 47.99
CA GLU A 16 15.74 -2.76 47.05
C GLU A 16 15.54 -3.26 45.61
N LEU A 17 16.20 -4.35 45.25
CA LEU A 17 16.05 -4.98 43.93
C LEU A 17 14.64 -5.52 43.72
N LEU A 18 14.09 -6.19 44.73
CA LEU A 18 12.76 -6.78 44.66
C LEU A 18 11.69 -5.71 44.48
N VAL A 19 11.76 -4.61 45.25
CA VAL A 19 10.82 -3.49 45.13
C VAL A 19 10.92 -2.84 43.74
N ALA A 20 12.13 -2.68 43.21
CA ALA A 20 12.33 -2.09 41.89
C ALA A 20 11.69 -2.93 40.76
N ILE A 21 11.89 -4.26 40.78
CA ILE A 21 11.28 -5.16 39.78
C ILE A 21 9.76 -5.14 39.90
N LEU A 22 9.21 -5.08 41.13
CA LEU A 22 7.78 -5.01 41.36
C LEU A 22 7.16 -3.73 40.77
N ILE A 23 7.82 -2.58 40.93
CA ILE A 23 7.38 -1.31 40.32
C ILE A 23 7.48 -1.39 38.79
N MET A 24 8.59 -1.92 38.24
CA MET A 24 8.73 -2.09 36.79
C MET A 24 7.66 -3.00 36.20
N ALA A 25 7.25 -4.06 36.91
CA ALA A 25 6.19 -4.95 36.47
C ALA A 25 4.84 -4.22 36.33
N VAL A 26 4.48 -3.37 37.29
CA VAL A 26 3.24 -2.59 37.24
C VAL A 26 3.26 -1.57 36.10
N ILE A 27 4.39 -0.86 35.93
CA ILE A 27 4.55 0.12 34.84
C ILE A 27 4.45 -0.60 33.49
N ALA A 28 5.15 -1.72 33.31
CA ALA A 28 5.13 -2.50 32.08
C ALA A 28 3.71 -2.98 31.72
N ALA A 29 2.94 -3.46 32.71
CA ALA A 29 1.56 -3.89 32.49
C ALA A 29 0.67 -2.76 31.94
N THR A 30 0.72 -1.58 32.55
CA THR A 30 -0.07 -0.42 32.07
C THR A 30 0.41 0.11 30.71
N ALA A 31 1.71 0.07 30.46
CA ALA A 31 2.31 0.49 29.21
C ALA A 31 1.82 -0.37 28.03
N ILE A 32 1.79 -1.71 28.18
CA ILE A 32 1.33 -2.62 27.13
C ILE A 32 -0.09 -2.28 26.66
N MET A 33 -1.00 -2.00 27.60
CA MET A 33 -2.39 -1.64 27.28
C MET A 33 -2.49 -0.33 26.47
N LEU A 34 -1.70 0.68 26.83
CA LEU A 34 -1.68 1.97 26.14
C LEU A 34 -1.03 1.88 24.75
N PHE A 35 0.12 1.21 24.65
CA PHE A 35 0.85 1.09 23.39
C PHE A 35 0.09 0.26 22.36
N GLY A 36 -0.67 -0.76 22.77
CA GLY A 36 -1.50 -1.55 21.85
C GLY A 36 -2.53 -0.72 21.10
N GLY A 37 -3.28 0.13 21.80
CA GLY A 37 -4.30 0.99 21.18
C GLY A 37 -3.70 2.05 20.25
N VAL A 38 -2.63 2.72 20.69
CA VAL A 38 -1.94 3.74 19.88
C VAL A 38 -1.35 3.12 18.62
N LEU A 39 -0.65 1.99 18.75
CA LEU A 39 -0.04 1.30 17.61
C LEU A 39 -1.08 0.88 16.58
N ASN A 40 -2.23 0.33 17.01
CA ASN A 40 -3.31 -0.05 16.11
C ASN A 40 -3.85 1.16 15.35
N SER A 41 -4.14 2.26 16.06
CA SER A 41 -4.65 3.48 15.43
C SER A 41 -3.64 4.11 14.44
N SER A 42 -2.34 4.02 14.74
CA SER A 42 -1.29 4.51 13.84
C SER A 42 -1.21 3.68 12.57
N LYS A 43 -1.36 2.36 12.67
CA LYS A 43 -1.38 1.45 11.51
C LYS A 43 -2.60 1.73 10.63
N THR A 44 -3.80 1.84 11.20
CA THR A 44 -5.02 2.18 10.43
C THR A 44 -4.86 3.51 9.70
N ARG A 45 -4.31 4.54 10.35
CA ARG A 45 -4.07 5.84 9.70
C ARG A 45 -3.03 5.77 8.58
N ALA A 46 -1.99 4.96 8.76
CA ALA A 46 -1.00 4.73 7.71
C ALA A 46 -1.63 4.02 6.50
N ASP A 47 -2.57 3.11 6.73
CA ASP A 47 -3.34 2.45 5.68
C ASP A 47 -4.25 3.45 4.95
N ASP A 48 -4.95 4.33 5.68
CA ASP A 48 -5.77 5.39 5.09
C ASP A 48 -4.94 6.34 4.19
N GLU A 49 -3.74 6.72 4.66
CA GLU A 49 -2.79 7.53 3.87
C GLU A 49 -2.28 6.78 2.63
N THR A 50 -2.00 5.48 2.76
CA THR A 50 -1.56 4.63 1.65
C THR A 50 -2.67 4.46 0.61
N ALA A 51 -3.91 4.25 1.05
CA ALA A 51 -5.08 4.17 0.19
C ALA A 51 -5.30 5.45 -0.61
N GLU A 52 -5.21 6.61 0.06
CA GLU A 52 -5.32 7.92 -0.59
C GLU A 52 -4.16 8.15 -1.58
N ASN A 53 -2.95 7.67 -1.28
CA ASN A 53 -1.83 7.74 -2.22
C ASN A 53 -2.07 6.87 -3.47
N ILE A 54 -2.55 5.63 -3.30
CA ILE A 54 -2.91 4.74 -4.42
C ILE A 54 -4.01 5.37 -5.27
N LYS A 55 -5.07 5.91 -4.64
CA LYS A 55 -6.14 6.62 -5.31
C LYS A 55 -5.62 7.79 -6.16
N ARG A 56 -4.71 8.60 -5.60
CA ARG A 56 -4.10 9.73 -6.33
C ARG A 56 -3.26 9.26 -7.49
N ALA A 57 -2.52 8.16 -7.35
CA ALA A 57 -1.76 7.57 -8.44
C ALA A 57 -2.66 7.12 -9.59
N ILE A 58 -3.76 6.40 -9.29
CA ILE A 58 -4.76 5.99 -10.28
C ILE A 58 -5.35 7.21 -10.98
N LEU A 59 -5.85 8.20 -10.22
CA LEU A 59 -6.41 9.42 -10.81
C LEU A 59 -5.39 10.17 -11.68
N THR A 60 -4.15 10.28 -11.23
CA THR A 60 -3.09 10.95 -11.99
C THR A 60 -2.79 10.21 -13.29
N TYR A 61 -2.73 8.88 -13.23
CA TYR A 61 -2.59 8.03 -14.42
C TYR A 61 -3.72 8.30 -15.41
N MET A 62 -4.98 8.11 -15.00
CA MET A 62 -6.16 8.28 -15.87
C MET A 62 -6.20 9.66 -16.52
N ASN A 63 -5.83 10.72 -15.79
CA ASN A 63 -5.82 12.09 -16.34
C ASN A 63 -4.69 12.33 -17.36
N LEU A 64 -3.54 11.66 -17.21
CA LEU A 64 -2.38 11.89 -18.08
C LEU A 64 -2.41 11.03 -19.34
N THR A 65 -2.93 9.80 -19.23
CA THR A 65 -3.05 8.86 -20.35
C THR A 65 -4.40 8.95 -21.05
N ASN A 66 -5.39 9.58 -20.41
CA ASN A 66 -6.80 9.54 -20.83
C ASN A 66 -7.40 8.11 -20.87
N ASP A 67 -6.70 7.14 -20.27
CA ASP A 67 -7.17 5.77 -20.05
C ASP A 67 -8.04 5.76 -18.78
N THR A 68 -9.35 5.92 -18.95
CA THR A 68 -10.31 6.06 -17.84
C THR A 68 -10.77 4.74 -17.24
N ASP A 69 -10.57 3.62 -17.94
CA ASP A 69 -10.96 2.28 -17.52
C ASP A 69 -9.75 1.39 -17.17
N LEU A 70 -8.53 1.95 -17.22
CA LEU A 70 -7.27 1.26 -16.94
C LEU A 70 -6.99 0.12 -17.93
N SER A 71 -7.58 0.18 -19.13
CA SER A 71 -7.46 -0.88 -20.14
C SER A 71 -6.02 -1.06 -20.58
N CYS A 72 -5.23 0.02 -20.67
CA CYS A 72 -3.83 -0.06 -21.07
C CYS A 72 -3.00 -0.86 -20.04
N LEU A 73 -3.38 -0.79 -18.75
CA LEU A 73 -2.66 -1.50 -17.70
C LEU A 73 -2.91 -3.01 -17.75
N GLY A 74 -4.04 -3.48 -18.30
CA GLY A 74 -4.37 -4.91 -18.31
C GLY A 74 -4.50 -5.49 -16.90
N VAL A 75 -5.23 -4.78 -16.03
CA VAL A 75 -5.30 -5.09 -14.59
C VAL A 75 -5.89 -6.48 -14.34
N ASP A 76 -5.22 -7.29 -13.51
CA ASP A 76 -5.83 -8.48 -12.95
C ASP A 76 -6.82 -8.09 -11.84
N ALA A 77 -8.12 -8.21 -12.14
CA ALA A 77 -9.18 -7.85 -11.21
C ALA A 77 -9.10 -8.61 -9.87
N SER A 78 -8.54 -9.82 -9.86
CA SER A 78 -8.41 -10.65 -8.65
C SER A 78 -7.19 -10.28 -7.81
N ASN A 79 -6.26 -9.47 -8.35
CA ASN A 79 -5.01 -9.16 -7.71
C ASN A 79 -4.76 -7.64 -7.68
N PRO A 80 -5.21 -6.93 -6.64
CA PRO A 80 -5.00 -5.48 -6.53
C PRO A 80 -3.53 -5.08 -6.44
N ASP A 81 -2.65 -5.98 -5.99
CA ASP A 81 -1.21 -5.73 -5.95
C ASP A 81 -0.62 -5.59 -7.36
N ASP A 82 -1.19 -6.26 -8.38
CA ASP A 82 -0.78 -6.13 -9.78
C ASP A 82 -0.93 -4.69 -10.26
N LEU A 83 -2.09 -4.08 -10.03
CA LEU A 83 -2.35 -2.67 -10.37
C LEU A 83 -1.35 -1.73 -9.67
N ILE A 84 -1.13 -1.94 -8.37
CA ILE A 84 -0.21 -1.11 -7.56
C ILE A 84 1.23 -1.23 -8.08
N ARG A 85 1.67 -2.44 -8.44
CA ARG A 85 3.00 -2.70 -9.02
C ARG A 85 3.14 -2.06 -10.40
N LYS A 86 2.10 -2.13 -11.25
CA LYS A 86 2.08 -1.46 -12.56
C LYS A 86 2.16 0.06 -12.44
N LEU A 87 1.45 0.65 -11.48
CA LEU A 87 1.54 2.09 -11.18
C LEU A 87 2.91 2.51 -10.61
N SER A 88 3.66 1.56 -10.05
CA SER A 88 5.04 1.76 -9.61
C SER A 88 6.07 1.65 -10.74
N CYS A 89 5.66 1.22 -11.93
CA CYS A 89 6.52 1.12 -13.11
C CYS A 89 6.50 2.41 -13.93
N ILE A 90 7.51 2.58 -14.79
CA ILE A 90 7.43 3.53 -15.90
C ILE A 90 6.61 2.86 -17.00
N ILE A 91 5.45 3.44 -17.31
CA ILE A 91 4.49 2.93 -18.29
C ILE A 91 4.74 3.64 -19.61
N LYS A 92 5.01 2.87 -20.66
CA LYS A 92 5.23 3.39 -22.01
C LYS A 92 4.11 2.87 -22.91
N ILE A 93 3.29 3.80 -23.40
CA ILE A 93 2.17 3.56 -24.31
C ILE A 93 2.63 3.99 -25.70
N GLU A 94 2.78 3.04 -26.61
CA GLU A 94 3.12 3.31 -28.02
C GLU A 94 2.00 2.91 -28.96
N LYS A 95 1.62 3.86 -29.82
CA LYS A 95 0.64 3.66 -30.90
C LYS A 95 1.34 3.97 -32.21
N SER A 96 1.73 2.92 -32.95
CA SER A 96 2.42 3.05 -34.24
C SER A 96 1.67 2.25 -35.31
N GLY A 97 0.80 2.94 -36.05
CA GLY A 97 -0.04 2.31 -37.07
C GLY A 97 -1.04 1.32 -36.47
N GLU A 98 -1.02 0.07 -36.94
CA GLU A 98 -1.86 -1.03 -36.44
C GLU A 98 -1.30 -1.74 -35.19
N LYS A 99 -0.10 -1.34 -34.72
CA LYS A 99 0.54 -1.94 -33.54
C LYS A 99 0.45 -1.00 -32.34
N SER A 100 -0.26 -1.48 -31.33
CA SER A 100 -0.39 -0.88 -30.02
C SER A 100 0.37 -1.76 -29.03
N GLU A 101 1.33 -1.19 -28.29
CA GLU A 101 2.09 -1.92 -27.27
C GLU A 101 2.22 -1.08 -26.00
N VAL A 102 1.90 -1.70 -24.86
CA VAL A 102 2.13 -1.15 -23.52
C VAL A 102 3.28 -1.91 -22.89
N SER A 103 4.33 -1.19 -22.48
CA SER A 103 5.49 -1.78 -21.79
C SER A 103 5.70 -1.16 -20.42
N PHE A 104 6.11 -1.99 -19.46
CA PHE A 104 6.38 -1.61 -18.09
C PHE A 104 7.87 -1.75 -17.82
N THR A 105 8.53 -0.64 -17.50
CA THR A 105 9.93 -0.66 -17.03
C THR A 105 9.94 -0.58 -15.51
N ILE A 106 10.42 -1.66 -14.88
CA ILE A 106 10.54 -1.75 -13.41
C ILE A 106 11.72 -0.90 -12.95
N PRO A 107 11.53 0.00 -11.96
CA PRO A 107 12.62 0.79 -11.43
C PRO A 107 13.55 -0.08 -10.57
N SER A 108 14.85 0.24 -10.54
CA SER A 108 15.88 -0.61 -9.90
C SER A 108 15.72 -0.79 -8.38
N ASN A 109 14.94 0.07 -7.74
CA ASN A 109 14.64 0.03 -6.31
C ASN A 109 13.35 -0.76 -5.99
N ALA A 110 12.68 -1.33 -6.98
CA ALA A 110 11.45 -2.08 -6.78
C ALA A 110 11.68 -3.36 -5.96
N VAL A 111 10.70 -3.71 -5.11
CA VAL A 111 10.71 -4.96 -4.32
C VAL A 111 10.09 -6.14 -5.10
N PHE A 112 9.52 -5.89 -6.28
CA PHE A 112 8.87 -6.88 -7.14
C PHE A 112 9.64 -7.11 -8.45
N LYS A 113 9.31 -8.20 -9.16
CA LYS A 113 9.97 -8.61 -10.41
C LYS A 113 9.03 -8.54 -11.62
N GLU A 114 9.52 -8.85 -12.81
CA GLU A 114 8.68 -8.91 -14.01
C GLU A 114 7.64 -10.04 -13.94
N GLU A 115 7.98 -11.15 -13.28
CA GLU A 115 7.10 -12.31 -13.06
C GLU A 115 5.87 -11.98 -12.20
N ASP A 116 5.96 -10.90 -11.42
CA ASP A 116 4.92 -10.40 -10.52
C ASP A 116 3.88 -9.52 -11.22
N LEU A 117 4.09 -9.21 -12.50
CA LEU A 117 3.23 -8.37 -13.32
C LEU A 117 2.47 -9.22 -14.33
N SER A 118 1.16 -9.01 -14.42
CA SER A 118 0.37 -9.52 -15.54
C SER A 118 0.63 -8.71 -16.82
N ALA A 119 0.28 -9.29 -17.97
CA ALA A 119 0.50 -8.66 -19.27
C ALA A 119 -0.19 -7.29 -19.39
N GLY A 120 0.38 -6.40 -20.20
CA GLY A 120 -0.27 -5.14 -20.57
C GLY A 120 -1.57 -5.38 -21.31
N GLY A 121 -2.49 -4.42 -21.23
CA GLY A 121 -3.80 -4.53 -21.86
C GLY A 121 -3.89 -3.80 -23.18
N GLU A 122 -5.12 -3.40 -23.54
CA GLU A 122 -5.45 -2.84 -24.83
C GLU A 122 -5.46 -1.30 -24.79
N ILE A 123 -4.99 -0.68 -25.88
CA ILE A 123 -4.96 0.78 -26.05
C ILE A 123 -6.15 1.20 -26.91
N ASP A 124 -6.98 2.11 -26.41
CA ASP A 124 -8.11 2.69 -27.12
C ASP A 124 -7.68 3.83 -28.10
N GLY A 125 -8.61 4.21 -28.98
CA GLY A 125 -8.60 5.41 -29.80
C GLY A 125 -8.28 6.68 -29.01
N THR A 126 -8.82 6.80 -27.80
CA THR A 126 -8.77 8.02 -26.98
C THR A 126 -7.52 8.15 -26.11
N ASP A 127 -6.74 7.08 -25.98
CA ASP A 127 -5.56 7.08 -25.11
C ASP A 127 -4.41 7.88 -25.70
N ILE A 128 -3.66 8.54 -24.81
CA ILE A 128 -2.55 9.41 -25.17
C ILE A 128 -1.26 8.59 -25.12
N PRO A 129 -0.55 8.43 -26.25
CA PRO A 129 0.73 7.74 -26.28
C PRO A 129 1.81 8.58 -25.59
N GLY A 130 2.69 7.91 -24.85
CA GLY A 130 3.70 8.61 -24.07
C GLY A 130 4.42 7.72 -23.06
N LYS A 131 5.30 8.34 -22.27
CA LYS A 131 5.95 7.73 -21.12
C LYS A 131 5.39 8.37 -19.86
N TYR A 132 4.94 7.55 -18.94
CA TYR A 132 4.21 7.94 -17.75
C TYR A 132 4.78 7.25 -16.52
N GLY A 133 4.60 7.86 -15.35
CA GLY A 133 5.06 7.30 -14.08
C GLY A 133 6.58 7.42 -13.84
N PRO A 134 7.09 6.76 -12.79
CA PRO A 134 6.32 5.96 -11.82
C PRO A 134 5.41 6.86 -10.97
N PHE A 135 4.21 6.37 -10.66
CA PHE A 135 3.23 7.10 -9.85
C PHE A 135 3.30 6.72 -8.37
N LEU A 136 3.79 5.51 -8.10
CA LEU A 136 4.01 4.96 -6.77
C LEU A 136 5.48 4.59 -6.57
N ASP A 137 5.90 4.58 -5.30
CA ASP A 137 7.27 4.19 -4.93
C ASP A 137 7.36 2.67 -4.80
N GLY A 138 7.91 2.03 -5.83
CA GLY A 138 8.08 0.57 -5.88
C GLY A 138 9.02 -0.02 -4.82
N SER A 139 9.77 0.82 -4.07
CA SER A 139 10.62 0.34 -2.95
C SER A 139 9.85 -0.01 -1.68
N LYS A 140 8.58 0.39 -1.60
CA LYS A 140 7.73 0.14 -0.44
C LYS A 140 6.76 -1.00 -0.75
N ASP A 141 6.62 -1.91 0.21
CA ASP A 141 5.48 -2.80 0.24
C ASP A 141 4.25 -1.97 0.63
N MET A 142 3.30 -1.83 -0.30
CA MET A 142 2.10 -1.03 -0.09
C MET A 142 0.97 -1.84 0.54
N LYS A 143 1.24 -3.04 1.07
CA LYS A 143 0.25 -3.83 1.79
C LYS A 143 -0.27 -3.11 3.04
N PRO A 144 -1.55 -3.30 3.41
CA PRO A 144 -2.09 -2.81 4.67
C PRO A 144 -1.27 -3.29 5.87
N GLN A 145 -1.09 -2.43 6.86
CA GLN A 145 -0.32 -2.69 8.07
C GLN A 145 -1.18 -2.93 9.31
N ALA A 146 -2.47 -2.57 9.26
CA ALA A 146 -3.43 -2.89 10.30
C ALA A 146 -3.57 -4.42 10.48
N PRO A 147 -3.68 -4.90 11.74
CA PRO A 147 -3.52 -6.33 12.07
C PRO A 147 -4.63 -7.24 11.51
N ASP A 148 -5.75 -6.67 11.09
CA ASP A 148 -6.94 -7.35 10.55
C ASP A 148 -7.08 -7.22 9.03
N LYS A 149 -6.22 -6.42 8.37
CA LYS A 149 -6.36 -6.13 6.93
C LYS A 149 -5.47 -7.03 6.09
N VAL A 150 -6.03 -7.57 5.01
CA VAL A 150 -5.40 -8.58 4.14
C VAL A 150 -5.07 -8.06 2.75
N GLY A 151 -5.75 -7.00 2.28
CA GLY A 151 -5.51 -6.43 0.96
C GLY A 151 -6.29 -5.15 0.69
N TRP A 152 -6.26 -4.70 -0.56
CA TRP A 152 -6.92 -3.48 -1.02
C TRP A 152 -8.14 -3.80 -1.88
N LYS A 153 -9.25 -3.11 -1.60
CA LYS A 153 -10.40 -3.02 -2.49
C LYS A 153 -10.33 -1.72 -3.26
N ILE A 154 -10.18 -1.83 -4.58
CA ILE A 154 -10.06 -0.68 -5.48
C ILE A 154 -11.28 -0.66 -6.39
N ASN A 155 -12.10 0.39 -6.30
CA ASN A 155 -13.21 0.58 -7.23
C ASN A 155 -12.96 1.84 -8.06
N VAL A 156 -13.10 1.71 -9.37
CA VAL A 156 -13.00 2.78 -10.35
C VAL A 156 -14.34 2.88 -11.06
N ASP A 157 -15.06 3.99 -10.86
CA ASP A 157 -16.25 4.31 -11.66
C ASP A 157 -15.83 5.17 -12.85
N VAL A 158 -15.93 4.60 -14.05
CA VAL A 158 -15.48 5.22 -15.29
C VAL A 158 -16.36 6.43 -15.66
N LYS A 159 -17.65 6.38 -15.34
CA LYS A 159 -18.60 7.46 -15.69
C LYS A 159 -18.40 8.68 -14.82
N THR A 160 -18.21 8.48 -13.51
CA THR A 160 -18.04 9.58 -12.56
C THR A 160 -16.58 9.94 -12.30
N GLN A 161 -15.63 9.15 -12.83
CA GLN A 161 -14.20 9.22 -12.55
C GLN A 161 -13.90 9.20 -11.04
N VAL A 162 -14.72 8.48 -10.28
CA VAL A 162 -14.56 8.34 -8.83
C VAL A 162 -13.74 7.08 -8.58
N VAL A 163 -12.64 7.25 -7.84
CA VAL A 163 -11.80 6.15 -7.40
C VAL A 163 -11.90 6.02 -5.88
N THR A 164 -12.21 4.83 -5.40
CA THR A 164 -12.22 4.48 -3.97
C THR A 164 -11.20 3.38 -3.72
N VAL A 165 -10.38 3.55 -2.69
CA VAL A 165 -9.40 2.55 -2.24
C VAL A 165 -9.61 2.35 -0.75
N GLU A 166 -9.81 1.11 -0.32
CA GLU A 166 -10.08 0.77 1.07
C GLU A 166 -9.34 -0.51 1.46
N ALA A 167 -8.83 -0.58 2.68
CA ALA A 167 -8.22 -1.80 3.22
C ALA A 167 -9.32 -2.76 3.70
N VAL A 168 -9.25 -4.04 3.32
CA VAL A 168 -10.27 -5.05 3.62
C VAL A 168 -9.77 -6.15 4.54
N GLU A 169 -10.70 -6.77 5.27
CA GLU A 169 -10.44 -7.88 6.21
C GLU A 169 -10.55 -9.26 5.54
N GLU A 170 -11.34 -9.36 4.47
CA GLU A 170 -11.59 -10.59 3.73
C GLU A 170 -10.82 -10.60 2.41
N GLU A 171 -10.19 -11.74 2.09
CA GLU A 171 -9.37 -11.90 0.89
C GLU A 171 -10.22 -11.82 -0.38
N ASP A 172 -11.46 -12.34 -0.35
CA ASP A 172 -12.43 -12.28 -1.46
C ASP A 172 -12.89 -10.85 -1.83
N ASP A 173 -12.69 -9.91 -0.90
CA ASP A 173 -12.98 -8.49 -1.09
C ASP A 173 -11.77 -7.69 -1.59
N ALA A 174 -10.57 -8.27 -1.55
CA ALA A 174 -9.34 -7.65 -2.03
C ALA A 174 -9.26 -7.78 -3.56
N LYS A 175 -9.95 -6.88 -4.25
CA LYS A 175 -10.08 -6.92 -5.72
C LYS A 175 -10.16 -5.54 -6.34
N VAL A 176 -9.91 -5.49 -7.64
CA VAL A 176 -10.12 -4.30 -8.47
C VAL A 176 -11.43 -4.44 -9.23
N THR A 177 -12.32 -3.46 -9.09
CA THR A 177 -13.59 -3.40 -9.80
C THR A 177 -13.63 -2.14 -10.66
N ILE A 178 -13.76 -2.32 -11.97
CA ILE A 178 -13.92 -1.22 -12.94
C ILE A 178 -15.39 -1.19 -13.37
N ASN A 179 -16.12 -0.18 -12.92
CA ASN A 179 -17.54 0.01 -13.23
C ASN A 179 -17.66 0.89 -14.48
N THR A 180 -17.91 0.26 -15.63
CA THR A 180 -18.20 0.94 -16.90
C THR A 180 -19.65 1.42 -17.01
N GLY A 181 -20.45 1.20 -15.97
CA GLY A 181 -21.81 1.73 -15.83
C GLY A 181 -22.86 1.06 -16.70
N THR A 182 -22.67 -0.19 -17.12
CA THR A 182 -23.78 -1.04 -17.57
C THR A 182 -24.50 -1.61 -16.36
N THR A 183 -25.20 -0.75 -15.62
CA THR A 183 -26.22 -1.21 -14.69
C THR A 183 -27.43 -1.56 -15.54
N GLU A 184 -27.78 -2.84 -15.59
CA GLU A 184 -29.13 -3.29 -15.92
C GLU A 184 -30.10 -2.42 -15.11
N GLU A 185 -30.84 -1.59 -15.81
CA GLU A 185 -31.99 -0.87 -15.29
C GLU A 185 -33.03 -1.93 -14.95
N LYS A 186 -32.98 -2.41 -13.70
CA LYS A 186 -34.06 -3.20 -13.13
C LYS A 186 -35.19 -2.20 -12.81
N GLU A 187 -36.00 -1.89 -13.82
CA GLU A 187 -37.25 -1.16 -13.64
C GLU A 187 -38.15 -1.91 -12.63
N PRO A 188 -38.80 -1.19 -11.69
CA PRO A 188 -39.82 -1.76 -10.81
C PRO A 188 -41.15 -2.04 -11.54
#